data_AF-A0A4U0H113-F1
#
_entry.id   AF-A0A4U0H113-F1
#
_cell.length_a   1.000
_cell.length_b   1.000
_cell.length_c   1.000
_cell.angle_alpha   90.00
_cell.angle_beta   90.00
_cell.angle_gamma   90.00
#
_symmetry.space_group_name_H-M   'P 1'
#
loop_
_entity.id
_entity.type
_entity.pdbx_description
1 polymer ?
#
loop_
_entity_poly.entity_id
_entity_poly.type
_entity_poly.pdbx_seq_one_letter_code
_entity_poly.pdbx_strand_id
1 'polypeptide(L)'
;MEQQTAGVPAFSELDGWGLARRRVVRALALVPTAVGGSFALGACSAHDAPGPDGRPLLALSAAQARTLEAVAEAVAPTAGGFPSAREAEVMRRFDEELSFVSPSIRDDLKAALGVLEYLPPLYGHFGRFSHLDRSARQALLQQMCSSRVELLRAIGGNVKILVQFFYFAHPKTWAATGYDGPFGRLPERMDDQRRWYAEHTGASA
;
A
#
# COMPACT_ATOMS: atom_id res chain seq x y z
N MET A 1 14.90 8.63 -49.78
CA MET A 1 14.17 9.14 -48.61
C MET A 1 13.65 7.91 -47.86
N GLU A 2 14.57 7.21 -47.18
CA GLU A 2 14.26 6.00 -46.40
C GLU A 2 13.63 6.42 -45.07
N GLN A 3 12.40 5.98 -44.84
CA GLN A 3 11.75 6.12 -43.53
C GLN A 3 12.22 4.96 -42.65
N GLN A 4 13.01 5.30 -41.64
CA GLN A 4 13.45 4.40 -40.59
C GLN A 4 12.28 4.16 -39.61
N THR A 5 11.67 2.98 -39.69
CA THR A 5 10.68 2.52 -38.71
C THR A 5 11.41 2.19 -37.40
N ALA A 6 11.37 3.10 -36.44
CA ALA A 6 11.81 2.81 -35.07
C ALA A 6 10.87 1.73 -34.48
N GLY A 7 11.40 0.52 -34.28
CA GLY A 7 10.69 -0.56 -33.62
C GLY A 7 10.33 -0.16 -32.20
N VAL A 8 9.04 -0.22 -31.86
CA VAL A 8 8.58 -0.12 -30.48
C VAL A 8 9.14 -1.33 -29.73
N PRO A 9 9.96 -1.15 -28.67
CA PRO A 9 10.55 -2.27 -27.97
C PRO A 9 9.45 -3.11 -27.29
N ALA A 10 9.62 -4.43 -27.34
CA ALA A 10 8.72 -5.38 -26.68
C ALA A 10 8.76 -5.17 -25.15
N PHE A 11 7.61 -5.32 -24.49
CA PHE A 11 7.43 -5.08 -23.05
C PHE A 11 8.42 -5.88 -22.15
N SER A 12 9.02 -6.95 -22.68
CA SER A 12 10.04 -7.78 -22.03
C SER A 12 11.41 -7.09 -21.86
N GLU A 13 11.72 -6.04 -22.60
CA GLU A 13 13.02 -5.35 -22.49
C GLU A 13 13.08 -4.34 -21.33
N LEU A 14 11.95 -4.03 -20.71
CA LEU A 14 11.87 -3.17 -19.51
C LEU A 14 12.11 -3.94 -18.19
N ASP A 15 12.28 -5.26 -18.25
CA ASP A 15 12.41 -6.11 -17.06
C ASP A 15 13.81 -6.07 -16.42
N GLY A 16 14.83 -5.58 -17.13
CA GLY A 16 16.22 -5.54 -16.65
C GLY A 16 16.45 -4.66 -15.42
N TRP A 17 15.63 -3.63 -15.20
CA TRP A 17 15.71 -2.73 -14.03
C TRP A 17 14.77 -3.11 -12.88
N GLY A 18 13.79 -3.99 -13.12
CA GLY A 18 12.80 -4.40 -12.12
C GLY A 18 13.29 -5.48 -11.14
N LEU A 19 14.26 -6.31 -11.55
CA LEU A 19 14.72 -7.46 -10.77
C LEU A 19 15.74 -7.11 -9.67
N ALA A 20 16.56 -6.07 -9.86
CA ALA A 20 17.53 -5.63 -8.85
C ALA A 20 16.84 -5.06 -7.60
N ARG A 21 15.70 -4.38 -7.78
CA ARG A 21 14.91 -3.75 -6.70
C ARG A 21 14.24 -4.77 -5.77
N ARG A 22 13.82 -5.92 -6.31
CA ARG A 22 13.13 -7.00 -5.58
C ARG A 22 14.04 -7.78 -4.63
N ARG A 23 15.34 -7.87 -4.94
CA ARG A 23 16.32 -8.55 -4.08
C ARG A 23 16.80 -7.67 -2.92
N VAL A 24 16.82 -6.35 -3.08
CA VAL A 24 17.34 -5.42 -2.06
C VAL A 24 16.32 -5.16 -0.94
N VAL A 25 15.01 -5.15 -1.23
CA VAL A 25 13.96 -5.06 -0.18
C VAL A 25 14.12 -6.21 0.82
N ARG A 26 14.42 -7.42 0.33
CA ARG A 26 14.66 -8.60 1.17
C ARG A 26 15.99 -8.54 1.93
N ALA A 27 16.95 -7.75 1.46
CA ALA A 27 18.30 -7.66 2.05
C ALA A 27 18.43 -6.65 3.20
N LEU A 28 17.49 -5.69 3.34
CA LEU A 28 17.54 -4.66 4.39
C LEU A 28 16.76 -5.00 5.66
N ALA A 29 16.14 -6.19 5.74
CA ALA A 29 15.60 -6.75 6.98
C ALA A 29 16.71 -7.36 7.87
N LEU A 30 17.87 -6.69 7.97
CA LEU A 30 18.97 -7.09 8.85
C LEU A 30 18.67 -6.58 10.27
N VAL A 31 17.93 -7.40 11.02
CA VAL A 31 17.87 -7.33 12.49
C VAL A 31 19.24 -7.77 13.03
N PRO A 32 19.88 -7.05 13.96
CA PRO A 32 21.10 -7.54 14.60
C PRO A 32 20.75 -8.76 15.45
N THR A 33 21.12 -9.95 14.96
CA THR A 33 20.99 -11.21 15.69
C THR A 33 22.07 -11.29 16.76
N ALA A 34 21.71 -11.00 18.01
CA ALA A 34 22.45 -11.48 19.16
C ALA A 34 21.60 -12.54 19.89
N VAL A 35 22.05 -13.79 19.77
CA VAL A 35 21.62 -14.99 20.51
C VAL A 35 20.28 -15.63 20.08
N GLY A 36 20.38 -16.66 19.25
CA GLY A 36 19.67 -17.93 19.48
C GLY A 36 18.17 -18.00 19.19
N GLY A 37 17.64 -17.24 18.24
CA GLY A 37 16.26 -17.40 17.77
C GLY A 37 16.22 -17.67 16.27
N SER A 38 15.95 -18.93 15.88
CA SER A 38 15.50 -19.23 14.53
C SER A 38 14.22 -18.44 14.28
N PHE A 39 14.30 -17.30 13.61
CA PHE A 39 13.15 -16.71 12.93
C PHE A 39 12.81 -17.64 11.77
N ALA A 40 12.10 -18.72 12.08
CA ALA A 40 11.12 -19.20 11.14
C ALA A 40 10.26 -17.97 10.82
N LEU A 41 10.42 -17.42 9.62
CA LEU A 41 9.31 -16.80 8.92
C LEU A 41 8.31 -17.93 8.64
N GLY A 42 7.73 -18.45 9.72
CA GLY A 42 6.62 -19.36 9.69
C GLY A 42 5.57 -18.60 8.92
N ALA A 43 5.18 -19.17 7.79
CA ALA A 43 3.87 -18.95 7.21
C ALA A 43 2.83 -19.37 8.26
N CYS A 44 2.68 -18.59 9.32
CA CYS A 44 1.40 -18.48 9.98
C CYS A 44 0.53 -17.84 8.92
N SER A 45 -0.42 -18.62 8.40
CA SER A 45 -1.50 -18.16 7.55
C SER A 45 -2.20 -17.02 8.28
N ALA A 46 -1.70 -15.79 8.13
CA ALA A 46 -2.26 -14.58 8.70
C ALA A 46 -3.42 -14.08 7.83
N HIS A 47 -4.17 -15.02 7.27
CA HIS A 47 -5.47 -14.81 6.67
C HIS A 47 -6.43 -14.79 7.86
N ASP A 48 -7.20 -13.73 8.03
CA ASP A 48 -8.12 -13.47 9.15
C ASP A 48 -7.59 -12.56 10.28
N ALA A 49 -6.63 -11.68 9.98
CA ALA A 49 -6.40 -10.55 10.88
C ALA A 49 -7.64 -9.63 10.89
N PRO A 50 -8.16 -9.22 12.06
CA PRO A 50 -9.25 -8.25 12.10
C PRO A 50 -8.73 -6.91 11.57
N GLY A 51 -9.38 -6.43 10.51
CA GLY A 51 -9.18 -5.10 10.00
C GLY A 51 -9.74 -4.03 10.94
N PRO A 52 -9.52 -2.75 10.62
CA PRO A 52 -9.92 -1.64 11.48
C PRO A 52 -11.42 -1.60 11.78
N ASP A 53 -12.25 -2.13 10.87
CA ASP A 53 -13.71 -2.22 10.99
C ASP A 53 -14.18 -3.55 11.61
N GLY A 54 -13.27 -4.35 12.18
CA GLY A 54 -13.55 -5.65 12.80
C GLY A 54 -13.79 -6.81 11.82
N ARG A 55 -13.84 -6.53 10.51
CA ARG A 55 -13.95 -7.56 9.46
C ARG A 55 -12.59 -8.21 9.19
N PRO A 56 -12.53 -9.52 8.87
CA PRO A 56 -11.27 -10.17 8.56
C PRO A 56 -10.64 -9.60 7.27
N LEU A 57 -9.32 -9.58 7.25
CA LEU A 57 -8.50 -9.26 6.09
C LEU A 57 -7.91 -10.56 5.52
N LEU A 58 -7.91 -10.67 4.19
CA LEU A 58 -7.43 -11.85 3.49
C LEU A 58 -5.96 -11.71 3.09
N ALA A 59 -5.49 -10.50 2.77
CA ALA A 59 -4.11 -10.31 2.32
C ALA A 59 -3.19 -9.85 3.45
N LEU A 60 -3.58 -8.86 4.25
CA LEU A 60 -2.75 -8.17 5.23
C LEU A 60 -2.84 -8.78 6.63
N SER A 61 -1.72 -8.79 7.34
CA SER A 61 -1.71 -9.07 8.79
C SER A 61 -2.15 -7.85 9.60
N ALA A 62 -2.50 -8.05 10.87
CA ALA A 62 -2.90 -6.97 11.76
C ALA A 62 -1.82 -5.87 11.92
N ALA A 63 -0.54 -6.26 11.88
CA ALA A 63 0.57 -5.29 11.94
C ALA A 63 0.65 -4.46 10.65
N GLN A 64 0.53 -5.11 9.49
CA GLN A 64 0.54 -4.44 8.19
C GLN A 64 -0.67 -3.52 8.03
N ALA A 65 -1.84 -3.95 8.49
CA ALA A 65 -3.06 -3.16 8.51
C ALA A 65 -2.90 -1.88 9.36
N ARG A 66 -2.32 -1.96 10.57
CA ARG A 66 -2.05 -0.76 11.39
C ARG A 66 -1.13 0.23 10.70
N THR A 67 -0.05 -0.25 10.06
CA THR A 67 0.85 0.62 9.32
C THR A 67 0.15 1.25 8.12
N LEU A 68 -0.63 0.48 7.35
CA LEU A 68 -1.37 0.99 6.20
C LEU A 68 -2.45 1.99 6.61
N GLU A 69 -3.18 1.78 7.71
CA GLU A 69 -4.14 2.74 8.26
C GLU A 69 -3.44 4.05 8.63
N ALA A 70 -2.29 3.98 9.30
CA ALA A 70 -1.50 5.16 9.62
C ALA A 70 -1.01 5.93 8.38
N VAL A 71 -0.67 5.22 7.29
CA VAL A 71 -0.34 5.86 6.01
C VAL A 71 -1.60 6.50 5.41
N ALA A 72 -2.72 5.79 5.39
CA ALA A 72 -3.97 6.29 4.83
C ALA A 72 -4.44 7.56 5.53
N GLU A 73 -4.35 7.61 6.86
CA GLU A 73 -4.59 8.83 7.65
C GLU A 73 -3.60 9.95 7.31
N ALA A 74 -2.31 9.66 7.17
CA ALA A 74 -1.30 10.66 6.86
C ALA A 74 -1.51 11.27 5.46
N VAL A 75 -1.95 10.46 4.50
CA VAL A 75 -2.10 10.82 3.09
C VAL A 75 -3.46 11.44 2.78
N ALA A 76 -4.52 11.04 3.48
CA ALA A 76 -5.85 11.63 3.30
C ALA A 76 -5.82 13.14 3.54
N PRO A 77 -6.55 13.96 2.75
CA PRO A 77 -6.69 15.38 3.01
C PRO A 77 -7.32 15.67 4.39
N THR A 78 -6.97 16.82 4.96
CA THR A 78 -7.53 17.34 6.23
C THR A 78 -8.56 18.45 6.02
N ALA A 79 -8.69 18.96 4.79
CA ALA A 79 -9.60 20.05 4.49
C ALA A 79 -11.05 19.62 4.71
N GLY A 80 -11.91 20.59 5.06
CA GLY A 80 -13.34 20.34 5.26
C GLY A 80 -13.98 19.74 4.01
N GLY A 81 -14.90 18.78 4.22
CA GLY A 81 -15.62 18.09 3.14
C GLY A 81 -14.95 16.81 2.64
N PHE A 82 -13.67 16.57 2.95
CA PHE A 82 -13.02 15.30 2.63
C PHE A 82 -13.36 14.21 3.65
N PRO A 83 -13.73 13.00 3.22
CA PRO A 83 -13.97 11.89 4.14
C PRO A 83 -12.66 11.40 4.76
N SER A 84 -12.72 10.76 5.92
CA SER A 84 -11.59 10.01 6.46
C SER A 84 -11.21 8.82 5.56
N ALA A 85 -9.99 8.30 5.73
CA ALA A 85 -9.55 7.11 4.99
C ALA A 85 -10.43 5.87 5.26
N ARG A 86 -11.02 5.79 6.47
CA ARG A 86 -11.97 4.75 6.84
C ARG A 86 -13.30 4.92 6.13
N GLU A 87 -13.84 6.14 6.08
CA GLU A 87 -15.08 6.42 5.35
C GLU A 87 -14.96 6.19 3.84
N ALA A 88 -13.75 6.37 3.29
CA ALA A 88 -13.39 6.05 1.90
C ALA A 88 -12.97 4.57 1.71
N GLU A 89 -13.08 3.73 2.73
CA GLU A 89 -12.86 2.29 2.69
C GLU A 89 -11.49 1.86 2.13
N VAL A 90 -10.45 2.68 2.36
CA VAL A 90 -9.11 2.47 1.77
C VAL A 90 -8.54 1.10 2.17
N MET A 91 -8.65 0.72 3.45
CA MET A 91 -8.14 -0.56 3.94
C MET A 91 -8.77 -1.74 3.20
N ARG A 92 -10.10 -1.73 3.10
CA ARG A 92 -10.86 -2.80 2.46
C ARG A 92 -10.47 -2.95 0.99
N ARG A 93 -10.42 -1.85 0.25
CA ARG A 93 -10.05 -1.85 -1.17
C ARG A 93 -8.61 -2.29 -1.39
N PHE A 94 -7.71 -1.83 -0.54
CA PHE A 94 -6.31 -2.21 -0.63
C PHE A 94 -6.13 -3.71 -0.39
N ASP A 95 -6.75 -4.27 0.66
CA ASP A 95 -6.67 -5.70 0.97
C ASP A 95 -7.32 -6.57 -0.12
N GLU A 96 -8.46 -6.13 -0.63
CA GLU A 96 -9.19 -6.75 -1.75
C GLU A 96 -8.33 -6.86 -3.00
N GLU A 97 -7.70 -5.78 -3.47
CA GLU A 97 -6.84 -5.88 -4.65
C GLU A 97 -5.59 -6.73 -4.35
N LEU A 98 -5.03 -6.59 -3.15
CA LEU A 98 -3.85 -7.33 -2.76
C LEU A 98 -4.11 -8.85 -2.66
N SER A 99 -5.35 -9.28 -2.40
CA SER A 99 -5.70 -10.70 -2.32
C SER A 99 -5.66 -11.42 -3.68
N PHE A 100 -5.73 -10.67 -4.80
CA PHE A 100 -5.70 -11.22 -6.16
C PHE A 100 -4.39 -10.99 -6.91
N VAL A 101 -3.56 -10.08 -6.43
CA VAL A 101 -2.22 -9.83 -6.96
C VAL A 101 -1.30 -11.04 -6.72
N SER A 102 -0.35 -11.28 -7.63
CA SER A 102 0.64 -12.38 -7.52
C SER A 102 1.37 -12.38 -6.16
N PRO A 103 1.73 -13.57 -5.62
CA PRO A 103 2.40 -13.65 -4.32
C PRO A 103 3.67 -12.81 -4.21
N SER A 104 4.49 -12.75 -5.28
CA SER A 104 5.71 -11.94 -5.29
C SER A 104 5.43 -10.45 -5.08
N ILE A 105 4.43 -9.90 -5.78
CA ILE A 105 4.12 -8.46 -5.68
C ILE A 105 3.48 -8.18 -4.31
N ARG A 106 2.63 -9.10 -3.83
CA ARG A 106 2.03 -9.03 -2.50
C ARG A 106 3.09 -8.98 -1.40
N ASP A 107 4.08 -9.86 -1.47
CA ASP A 107 5.17 -9.91 -0.50
C ASP A 107 6.05 -8.65 -0.55
N ASP A 108 6.31 -8.12 -1.75
CA ASP A 108 7.07 -6.88 -1.91
C ASP A 108 6.34 -5.67 -1.28
N LEU A 109 5.01 -5.58 -1.46
CA LEU A 109 4.19 -4.53 -0.81
C LEU A 109 4.14 -4.71 0.72
N LYS A 110 3.99 -5.94 1.20
CA LYS A 110 4.06 -6.25 2.65
C LYS A 110 5.41 -5.88 3.25
N ALA A 111 6.50 -6.16 2.55
CA ALA A 111 7.83 -5.79 2.97
C ALA A 111 8.04 -4.27 2.97
N ALA A 112 7.48 -3.55 1.99
CA ALA A 112 7.49 -2.09 1.95
C ALA A 112 6.78 -1.48 3.18
N LEU A 113 5.63 -2.03 3.58
CA LEU A 113 4.96 -1.63 4.84
C LEU A 113 5.83 -1.94 6.07
N GLY A 114 6.50 -3.09 6.08
CA GLY A 114 7.45 -3.45 7.15
C GLY A 114 8.61 -2.46 7.26
N VAL A 115 9.22 -2.08 6.13
CA VAL A 115 10.28 -1.04 6.12
C VAL A 115 9.73 0.26 6.69
N LEU A 116 8.57 0.72 6.21
CA LEU A 116 7.96 1.95 6.68
C LEU A 116 7.76 1.95 8.21
N GLU A 117 7.24 0.85 8.76
CA GLU A 117 6.94 0.71 10.19
C GLU A 117 8.16 0.92 11.10
N TYR A 118 9.33 0.43 10.67
CA TYR A 118 10.56 0.45 11.46
C TYR A 118 11.57 1.52 11.04
N LEU A 119 11.30 2.27 9.96
CA LEU A 119 12.17 3.35 9.48
C LEU A 119 12.28 4.59 10.38
N PRO A 120 11.28 5.01 11.19
CA PRO A 120 11.32 6.32 11.86
C PRO A 120 12.58 6.67 12.66
N PRO A 121 13.25 5.74 13.39
CA PRO A 121 14.49 6.03 14.10
C PRO A 121 15.62 6.57 13.21
N LEU A 122 15.68 6.16 11.93
CA LEU A 122 16.68 6.67 10.98
C LEU A 122 16.44 8.14 10.60
N TYR A 123 15.25 8.66 10.90
CA TYR A 123 14.84 10.05 10.64
C TYR A 123 14.65 10.86 11.93
N GLY A 124 15.16 10.35 13.06
CA GLY A 124 15.13 11.07 14.34
C GLY A 124 13.80 10.98 15.10
N HIS A 125 12.91 10.07 14.70
CA HIS A 125 11.66 9.81 15.41
C HIS A 125 11.79 8.58 16.30
N PHE A 126 11.43 8.70 17.58
CA PHE A 126 11.39 7.57 18.50
C PHE A 126 10.03 6.86 18.41
N GLY A 127 10.04 5.59 17.98
CA GLY A 127 8.84 4.77 17.88
C GLY A 127 8.65 4.15 16.49
N ARG A 128 7.50 3.51 16.30
CA ARG A 128 7.10 2.93 15.01
C ARG A 128 6.24 3.91 14.22
N PHE A 129 6.22 3.77 12.90
CA PHE A 129 5.47 4.69 12.01
C PHE A 129 4.00 4.78 12.42
N SER A 130 3.37 3.63 12.67
CA SER A 130 1.98 3.55 13.09
C SER A 130 1.67 4.29 14.41
N HIS A 131 2.67 4.52 15.26
CA HIS A 131 2.51 5.19 16.55
C HIS A 131 2.90 6.68 16.52
N LEU A 132 3.48 7.17 15.42
CA LEU A 132 3.77 8.58 15.26
C LEU A 132 2.47 9.40 15.17
N ASP A 133 2.54 10.68 15.51
CA ASP A 133 1.45 11.60 15.22
C ASP A 133 1.37 11.87 13.71
N ARG A 134 0.22 12.36 13.24
CA ARG A 134 -0.03 12.56 11.82
C ARG A 134 1.02 13.47 11.15
N SER A 135 1.47 14.51 11.83
CA SER A 135 2.43 15.46 11.27
C SER A 135 3.80 14.82 11.04
N ALA A 136 4.29 14.01 11.99
CA ALA A 136 5.51 13.23 11.82
C ALA A 136 5.39 12.15 10.74
N ARG A 137 4.25 11.46 10.65
CA ARG A 137 3.99 10.50 9.55
C ARG A 137 4.09 11.17 8.18
N GLN A 138 3.50 12.37 8.04
CA GLN A 138 3.55 13.16 6.80
C GLN A 138 4.97 13.63 6.48
N ALA A 139 5.70 14.15 7.47
CA ALA A 139 7.08 14.59 7.30
C ALA A 139 7.97 13.43 6.85
N LEU A 140 7.86 12.27 7.50
CA LEU A 140 8.64 11.07 7.16
C LEU A 140 8.31 10.56 5.74
N LEU A 141 7.03 10.47 5.37
CA LEU A 141 6.63 10.10 4.00
C LEU A 141 7.20 11.07 2.97
N GLN A 142 7.14 12.37 3.24
CA GLN A 142 7.68 13.38 2.34
C GLN A 142 9.20 13.25 2.19
N GLN A 143 9.91 13.05 3.31
CA GLN A 143 11.37 12.83 3.32
C GLN A 143 11.75 11.58 2.52
N MET A 144 11.01 10.48 2.68
CA MET A 144 11.20 9.26 1.89
C MET A 144 11.02 9.52 0.40
N CYS A 145 9.94 10.21 0.01
CA CYS A 145 9.68 10.57 -1.39
C CYS A 145 10.79 11.43 -2.02
N SER A 146 11.47 12.26 -1.22
CA SER A 146 12.62 13.09 -1.65
C SER A 146 13.99 12.45 -1.39
N SER A 147 14.04 11.20 -0.92
CA SER A 147 15.29 10.58 -0.50
C SER A 147 16.25 10.35 -1.67
N ARG A 148 17.55 10.50 -1.40
CA ARG A 148 18.62 10.13 -2.33
C ARG A 148 18.73 8.60 -2.48
N VAL A 149 18.20 7.84 -1.53
CA VAL A 149 18.16 6.37 -1.59
C VAL A 149 16.97 5.95 -2.44
N GLU A 150 17.24 5.38 -3.61
CA GLU A 150 16.20 5.00 -4.58
C GLU A 150 15.13 4.08 -3.98
N LEU A 151 15.54 3.14 -3.13
CA LEU A 151 14.63 2.22 -2.47
C LEU A 151 13.63 2.95 -1.56
N LEU A 152 14.10 3.90 -0.75
CA LEU A 152 13.23 4.65 0.17
C LEU A 152 12.25 5.52 -0.61
N ARG A 153 12.71 6.13 -1.71
CA ARG A 153 11.86 6.88 -2.63
C ARG A 153 10.82 6.00 -3.31
N ALA A 154 11.21 4.80 -3.74
CA ALA A 154 10.29 3.84 -4.34
C ALA A 154 9.23 3.37 -3.34
N ILE A 155 9.63 3.03 -2.10
CA ILE A 155 8.69 2.62 -1.05
C ILE A 155 7.73 3.77 -0.70
N GLY A 156 8.26 4.93 -0.32
CA GLY A 156 7.43 6.07 0.09
C GLY A 156 6.50 6.54 -1.02
N GLY A 157 7.01 6.66 -2.25
CA GLY A 157 6.20 7.05 -3.41
C GLY A 157 5.13 6.04 -3.77
N ASN A 158 5.47 4.75 -3.85
CA ASN A 158 4.52 3.72 -4.29
C ASN A 158 3.43 3.46 -3.25
N VAL A 159 3.76 3.41 -1.95
CA VAL A 159 2.74 3.22 -0.91
C VAL A 159 1.82 4.44 -0.87
N LYS A 160 2.37 5.66 -0.95
CA LYS A 160 1.57 6.89 -1.01
C LYS A 160 0.62 6.90 -2.20
N ILE A 161 1.11 6.66 -3.42
CA ILE A 161 0.26 6.74 -4.62
C ILE A 161 -0.82 5.66 -4.64
N LEU A 162 -0.53 4.44 -4.16
CA LEU A 162 -1.54 3.38 -4.06
C LEU A 162 -2.65 3.74 -3.06
N VAL A 163 -2.28 4.30 -1.90
CA VAL A 163 -3.25 4.79 -0.92
C VAL A 163 -4.10 5.92 -1.50
N GLN A 164 -3.49 6.89 -2.20
CA GLN A 164 -4.21 7.98 -2.87
C GLN A 164 -5.15 7.45 -3.96
N PHE A 165 -4.70 6.45 -4.72
CA PHE A 165 -5.49 5.81 -5.77
C PHE A 165 -6.79 5.25 -5.20
N PHE A 166 -6.74 4.44 -4.14
CA PHE A 166 -7.95 3.90 -3.51
C PHE A 166 -8.80 4.96 -2.84
N TYR A 167 -8.18 5.94 -2.19
CA TYR A 167 -8.90 7.02 -1.53
C TYR A 167 -9.74 7.83 -2.53
N PHE A 168 -9.12 8.36 -3.59
CA PHE A 168 -9.81 9.19 -4.58
C PHE A 168 -10.68 8.40 -5.57
N ALA A 169 -10.50 7.09 -5.66
CA ALA A 169 -11.44 6.23 -6.38
C ALA A 169 -12.82 6.17 -5.69
N HIS A 170 -12.89 6.41 -4.38
CA HIS A 170 -14.12 6.25 -3.62
C HIS A 170 -15.13 7.39 -3.87
N PRO A 171 -16.41 7.10 -4.16
CA PRO A 171 -17.43 8.11 -4.49
C PRO A 171 -17.60 9.25 -3.48
N LYS A 172 -17.43 8.96 -2.19
CA LYS A 172 -17.50 9.99 -1.12
C LYS A 172 -16.44 11.09 -1.24
N THR A 173 -15.37 10.87 -2.02
CA THR A 173 -14.33 11.90 -2.23
C THR A 173 -14.65 12.82 -3.40
N TRP A 174 -15.51 12.41 -4.34
CA TRP A 174 -15.69 13.09 -5.63
C TRP A 174 -16.25 14.51 -5.47
N ALA A 175 -17.25 14.69 -4.61
CA ALA A 175 -17.80 16.00 -4.33
C ALA A 175 -16.75 16.97 -3.75
N ALA A 176 -15.85 16.48 -2.91
CA ALA A 176 -14.78 17.28 -2.31
C ALA A 176 -13.66 17.64 -3.31
N THR A 177 -13.48 16.84 -4.36
CA THR A 177 -12.51 17.10 -5.43
C THR A 177 -13.09 17.88 -6.62
N GLY A 178 -14.40 18.14 -6.63
CA GLY A 178 -15.09 18.75 -7.77
C GLY A 178 -15.27 17.80 -8.96
N TYR A 179 -15.16 16.48 -8.73
CA TYR A 179 -15.43 15.46 -9.72
C TYR A 179 -16.90 15.01 -9.62
N ASP A 180 -17.61 14.97 -10.74
CA ASP A 180 -19.03 14.55 -10.77
C ASP A 180 -19.23 13.03 -10.81
N GLY A 181 -18.14 12.28 -10.80
CA GLY A 181 -18.12 10.83 -10.99
C GLY A 181 -17.93 10.42 -12.46
N PRO A 182 -17.88 9.10 -12.72
CA PRO A 182 -17.71 8.58 -14.07
C PRO A 182 -18.90 8.96 -14.96
N PHE A 183 -18.63 9.06 -16.26
CA PHE A 183 -19.64 9.36 -17.26
C PHE A 183 -20.84 8.40 -17.13
N GLY A 184 -22.05 8.97 -17.09
CA GLY A 184 -23.29 8.21 -16.93
C GLY A 184 -23.59 7.75 -15.50
N ARG A 185 -22.75 8.06 -14.50
CA ARG A 185 -22.92 7.66 -13.09
C ARG A 185 -23.26 6.18 -12.95
N LEU A 186 -22.63 5.36 -13.78
CA LEU A 186 -22.85 3.92 -13.77
C LEU A 186 -22.53 3.39 -12.37
N PRO A 187 -23.41 2.52 -11.81
CA PRO A 187 -23.11 1.90 -10.54
C PRO A 187 -21.82 1.09 -10.67
N GLU A 188 -21.10 1.00 -9.56
CA GLU A 188 -19.91 0.17 -9.52
C GLU A 188 -20.24 -1.28 -9.90
N ARG A 189 -19.52 -1.81 -10.88
CA ARG A 189 -19.68 -3.22 -11.25
C ARG A 189 -19.02 -4.09 -10.18
N MET A 190 -19.80 -5.03 -9.66
CA MET A 190 -19.27 -6.09 -8.81
C MET A 190 -18.67 -7.18 -9.69
N ASP A 191 -17.36 -7.10 -9.90
CA ASP A 191 -16.61 -8.15 -10.57
C ASP A 191 -16.53 -9.41 -9.70
N ASP A 192 -16.25 -10.56 -10.31
CA ASP A 192 -16.15 -11.85 -9.61
C ASP A 192 -15.15 -11.80 -8.44
N GLN A 193 -14.09 -11.02 -8.62
CA GLN A 193 -13.09 -10.70 -7.60
C GLN A 193 -13.71 -10.14 -6.31
N ARG A 194 -14.58 -9.14 -6.47
CA ARG A 194 -15.25 -8.42 -5.37
C ARG A 194 -16.24 -9.30 -4.65
N ARG A 195 -17.01 -10.07 -5.41
CA ARG A 195 -17.97 -11.03 -4.86
C ARG A 195 -17.27 -12.07 -4.00
N TRP A 196 -16.18 -12.65 -4.54
CA TRP A 196 -15.36 -13.60 -3.79
C TRP A 196 -14.81 -12.99 -2.49
N TYR A 197 -14.25 -11.78 -2.55
CA TYR A 197 -13.71 -11.11 -1.36
C TYR A 197 -14.80 -10.82 -0.32
N ALA A 198 -15.97 -10.35 -0.76
CA ALA A 198 -17.11 -10.05 0.10
C ALA A 198 -17.63 -11.31 0.82
N GLU A 199 -17.75 -12.43 0.11
CA GLU A 199 -18.15 -13.72 0.67
C GLU A 199 -17.20 -14.21 1.78
N HIS A 200 -15.89 -14.01 1.60
CA HIS A 200 -14.88 -14.49 2.56
C HIS A 200 -14.64 -13.52 3.72
N THR A 201 -15.04 -12.25 3.59
CA THR A 201 -14.87 -11.23 4.64
C THR A 201 -16.14 -10.81 5.36
N GLY A 202 -17.29 -11.33 4.92
CA GLY A 202 -18.59 -10.87 5.40
C GLY A 202 -18.86 -9.40 5.09
N ALA A 203 -18.14 -8.83 4.11
CA ALA A 203 -18.39 -7.47 3.66
C ALA A 203 -19.69 -7.46 2.84
N SER A 204 -20.62 -6.58 3.21
CA SER A 204 -21.82 -6.35 2.41
C SER A 204 -21.41 -5.86 1.03
N ALA A 205 -21.98 -6.49 0.00
CA ALA A 205 -21.88 -6.12 -1.40
C ALA A 205 -22.28 -4.67 -1.66
#